data_AF-A0A1Y3P142-F1
#
_entry.id   AF-A0A1Y3P142-F1
#
_cell.length_a   1.000
_cell.length_b   1.000
_cell.length_c   1.000
_cell.angle_alpha   90.00
_cell.angle_beta   90.00
_cell.angle_gamma   90.00
#
_symmetry.space_group_name_H-M   'P 1'
#
loop_
_entity.id
_entity.type
_entity.pdbx_description
1 polymer ?
#
loop_
_entity_poly.entity_id
_entity_poly.type
_entity_poly.pdbx_seq_one_letter_code
_entity_poly.pdbx_strand_id
1 'polypeptide(L)'
;MSVSLSQGHDQAWEQPMHIPPTQVGQRFQRLVARQAAMSRAQLCDQQAALLGPQGKFSMFSRQVTAQGRQAPGLTGTKEFEDFDRQQQVEKAADFVLGLHQRRTLGDNPFHDLSRQELCCMVFDELAACTLAERFAAWQALRHRDSLYFISLIATTRHTVERRLVFTGLLEHFDALLPIEQSIYPLGYRRAQQNHLDREEALYGRLELPKTVSELLEEHTPDWILKNFCMSKAAVD
;
A
#
# COMPACT_ATOMS: atom_id res chain seq x y z
N MET A 1 -55.86 24.31 -12.94
CA MET A 1 -54.65 24.65 -13.72
C MET A 1 -53.45 24.34 -12.83
N SER A 2 -52.91 23.13 -12.97
CA SER A 2 -51.81 22.64 -12.14
C SER A 2 -50.53 22.73 -12.95
N VAL A 3 -49.56 23.48 -12.44
CA VAL A 3 -48.24 23.63 -13.05
C VAL A 3 -47.36 22.49 -12.56
N SER A 4 -47.00 21.58 -13.47
CA SER A 4 -46.05 20.50 -13.23
C SER A 4 -44.63 21.07 -13.16
N LEU A 5 -44.02 21.00 -11.98
CA LEU A 5 -42.59 21.25 -11.80
C LEU A 5 -41.82 19.96 -12.13
N SER A 6 -41.15 19.99 -13.27
CA SER A 6 -40.08 19.05 -13.63
C SER A 6 -38.85 19.35 -12.75
N GLN A 7 -38.55 18.45 -11.81
CA GLN A 7 -37.20 18.23 -11.28
C GLN A 7 -36.76 16.89 -11.87
N GLY A 8 -35.74 16.79 -12.71
CA GLY A 8 -34.46 17.50 -12.64
C GLY A 8 -33.45 16.50 -12.08
N HIS A 9 -32.72 15.84 -12.98
CA HIS A 9 -31.73 14.79 -12.75
C HIS A 9 -30.91 14.94 -11.47
N ASP A 10 -31.02 13.96 -10.56
CA ASP A 10 -30.07 13.77 -9.47
C ASP A 10 -29.12 12.61 -9.76
N GLN A 11 -27.84 12.98 -9.83
CA GLN A 11 -26.64 12.23 -9.44
C GLN A 11 -26.34 10.88 -10.11
N ALA A 12 -25.55 10.96 -11.18
CA ALA A 12 -24.66 9.89 -11.64
C ALA A 12 -23.24 10.45 -11.79
N TRP A 13 -22.51 10.64 -10.70
CA TRP A 13 -21.13 11.17 -10.74
C TRP A 13 -20.21 10.59 -9.66
N GLU A 14 -20.14 9.27 -9.53
CA GLU A 14 -19.05 8.62 -8.79
C GLU A 14 -18.74 7.25 -9.37
N GLN A 15 -17.92 7.19 -10.42
CA GLN A 15 -17.09 6.00 -10.65
C GLN A 15 -15.71 6.46 -11.14
N PRO A 16 -14.67 6.43 -10.29
CA PRO A 16 -13.31 6.43 -10.81
C PRO A 16 -13.17 5.20 -11.70
N MET A 17 -12.48 5.33 -12.83
CA MET A 17 -12.15 4.26 -13.78
C MET A 17 -11.81 2.94 -13.07
N HIS A 18 -12.82 2.11 -12.82
CA HIS A 18 -12.67 0.81 -12.18
C HIS A 18 -12.04 -0.11 -13.21
N ILE A 19 -10.71 -0.19 -13.18
CA ILE A 19 -9.98 -1.24 -13.88
C ILE A 19 -10.51 -2.56 -13.30
N PRO A 20 -11.00 -3.49 -14.13
CA PRO A 20 -11.50 -4.76 -13.63
C PRO A 20 -10.43 -5.46 -12.77
N PRO A 21 -10.80 -6.10 -11.64
CA PRO A 21 -9.82 -6.78 -10.77
C PRO A 21 -8.90 -7.75 -11.53
N THR A 22 -9.43 -8.41 -12.56
CA THR A 22 -8.67 -9.29 -13.46
C THR A 22 -7.56 -8.55 -14.22
N GLN A 23 -7.81 -7.31 -14.66
CA GLN A 23 -6.81 -6.49 -15.35
C GLN A 23 -5.75 -5.95 -14.38
N VAL A 24 -6.14 -5.60 -13.15
CA VAL A 24 -5.21 -5.24 -12.07
C VAL A 24 -4.24 -6.39 -11.80
N GLY A 25 -4.77 -7.60 -11.57
CA GLY A 25 -3.95 -8.78 -11.31
C GLY A 25 -2.97 -9.08 -12.44
N GLN A 26 -3.41 -8.98 -13.70
CA GLN A 26 -2.52 -9.16 -14.85
C GLN A 26 -1.41 -8.10 -14.94
N ARG A 27 -1.73 -6.83 -14.67
CA ARG A 27 -0.73 -5.75 -14.65
C ARG A 27 0.31 -5.98 -13.55
N PHE A 28 -0.14 -6.35 -12.36
CA PHE A 28 0.73 -6.67 -11.24
C PHE A 28 1.65 -7.86 -11.57
N GLN A 29 1.13 -8.95 -12.13
CA GLN A 29 1.94 -10.10 -12.51
C GLN A 29 2.98 -9.77 -13.59
N ARG A 30 2.64 -8.92 -14.57
CA ARG A 30 3.64 -8.44 -15.55
C ARG A 30 4.73 -7.60 -14.90
N LEU A 31 4.38 -6.76 -13.92
CA LEU A 31 5.35 -5.98 -13.16
C LEU A 31 6.28 -6.90 -12.36
N VAL A 32 5.73 -7.88 -11.65
CA VAL A 32 6.50 -8.91 -10.92
C VAL A 32 7.47 -9.62 -11.86
N ALA A 33 7.00 -10.10 -13.01
CA ALA A 33 7.84 -10.81 -13.98
C ALA A 33 8.99 -9.93 -14.51
N ARG A 34 8.73 -8.66 -14.81
CA ARG A 34 9.79 -7.72 -15.26
C ARG A 34 10.84 -7.50 -14.18
N GLN A 35 10.42 -7.28 -12.94
CA GLN A 35 11.35 -7.06 -11.83
C GLN A 35 12.11 -8.35 -11.47
N ALA A 36 11.49 -9.53 -11.57
CA ALA A 36 12.14 -10.81 -11.33
C ALA A 36 13.25 -11.12 -12.37
N ALA A 37 13.18 -10.54 -13.57
CA ALA A 37 14.22 -10.64 -14.58
C ALA A 37 15.44 -9.72 -14.32
N MET A 38 15.35 -8.83 -13.32
CA MET A 38 16.42 -7.91 -12.94
C MET A 38 17.29 -8.51 -11.83
N SER A 39 18.56 -8.13 -11.81
CA SER A 39 19.43 -8.43 -10.67
C SER A 39 18.99 -7.66 -9.43
N ARG A 40 19.28 -8.22 -8.26
CA ARG A 40 19.03 -7.55 -6.98
C ARG A 40 19.70 -6.17 -6.89
N ALA A 41 20.89 -6.00 -7.45
CA ALA A 41 21.58 -4.71 -7.48
C ALA A 41 20.78 -3.67 -8.29
N GLN A 42 20.31 -4.04 -9.49
CA GLN A 42 19.46 -3.16 -10.30
C GLN A 42 18.16 -2.79 -9.58
N LEU A 43 17.54 -3.74 -8.89
CA LEU A 43 16.33 -3.48 -8.09
C LEU A 43 16.61 -2.51 -6.93
N CYS A 44 17.73 -2.69 -6.21
CA CYS A 44 18.15 -1.75 -5.18
C CYS A 44 18.40 -0.35 -5.75
N ASP A 45 19.07 -0.25 -6.89
CA ASP A 45 19.37 1.03 -7.54
C ASP A 45 18.08 1.74 -7.99
N GLN A 46 17.13 1.01 -8.57
CA GLN A 46 15.81 1.55 -8.92
C GLN A 46 15.02 2.00 -7.70
N GLN A 47 15.05 1.20 -6.62
CA GLN A 47 14.39 1.55 -5.37
C GLN A 47 15.00 2.84 -4.80
N ALA A 48 16.33 2.94 -4.76
CA ALA A 48 17.03 4.09 -4.21
C ALA A 48 16.80 5.35 -5.08
N ALA A 49 16.75 5.20 -6.39
CA ALA A 49 16.44 6.29 -7.32
C ALA A 49 15.03 6.84 -7.13
N LEU A 50 14.07 6.03 -6.68
CA LEU A 50 12.69 6.46 -6.44
C LEU A 50 12.48 6.95 -4.99
N LEU A 51 12.82 6.11 -4.01
CA LEU A 51 12.46 6.22 -2.60
C LEU A 51 13.63 6.62 -1.67
N GLY A 52 14.85 6.63 -2.18
CA GLY A 52 16.04 6.95 -1.37
C GLY A 52 16.07 8.41 -0.90
N PRO A 53 17.03 8.77 -0.03
CA PRO A 53 17.16 10.13 0.50
C PRO A 53 17.35 11.22 -0.56
N GLN A 54 17.91 10.88 -1.72
CA GLN A 54 18.02 11.75 -2.90
C GLN A 54 17.17 11.24 -4.07
N GLY A 55 16.25 10.32 -3.80
CA GLY A 55 15.35 9.76 -4.81
C GLY A 55 14.30 10.77 -5.26
N LYS A 56 13.61 10.43 -6.36
CA LYS A 56 12.59 11.26 -7.00
C LYS A 56 11.56 11.79 -6.00
N PHE A 57 11.07 10.97 -5.07
CA PHE A 57 10.05 11.41 -4.10
C PHE A 57 10.59 12.38 -3.05
N SER A 58 11.81 12.18 -2.53
CA SER A 58 12.42 13.14 -1.60
C SER A 58 12.64 14.49 -2.28
N MET A 59 13.19 14.47 -3.50
CA MET A 59 13.42 15.69 -4.28
C MET A 59 12.11 16.41 -4.61
N PHE A 60 11.08 15.65 -5.02
CA PHE A 60 9.75 16.19 -5.31
C PHE A 60 9.13 16.85 -4.08
N SER A 61 9.16 16.18 -2.92
CA SER A 61 8.68 16.73 -1.66
C SER A 61 9.35 18.05 -1.29
N ARG A 62 10.69 18.14 -1.45
CA ARG A 62 11.44 19.39 -1.22
C ARG A 62 11.03 20.49 -2.21
N GLN A 63 10.83 20.14 -3.48
CA GLN A 63 10.38 21.09 -4.51
C GLN A 63 8.99 21.63 -4.21
N VAL A 64 8.02 20.78 -3.84
CA VAL A 64 6.67 21.24 -3.45
C VAL A 64 6.72 22.09 -2.19
N THR A 65 7.55 21.70 -1.23
CA THR A 65 7.76 22.50 -0.02
C THR A 65 8.38 23.85 -0.32
N ALA A 66 9.26 23.98 -1.31
CA ALA A 66 9.90 25.26 -1.67
C ALA A 66 9.03 26.13 -2.61
N GLN A 67 8.36 25.51 -3.58
CA GLN A 67 7.78 26.19 -4.75
C GLN A 67 6.25 26.06 -4.84
N GLY A 68 5.63 25.26 -3.97
CA GLY A 68 4.20 24.97 -4.00
C GLY A 68 3.76 24.42 -5.36
N ARG A 69 2.71 25.00 -5.94
CA ARG A 69 2.14 24.54 -7.22
C ARG A 69 3.12 24.64 -8.40
N GLN A 70 4.14 25.49 -8.29
CA GLN A 70 5.14 25.68 -9.36
C GLN A 70 6.19 24.56 -9.41
N ALA A 71 6.21 23.64 -8.44
CA ALA A 71 7.14 22.53 -8.42
C ALA A 71 7.09 21.71 -9.74
N PRO A 72 8.24 21.33 -10.35
CA PRO A 72 8.31 20.63 -11.63
C PRO A 72 7.44 19.37 -11.75
N GLY A 73 7.24 18.64 -10.65
CA GLY A 73 6.39 17.44 -10.64
C GLY A 73 4.88 17.72 -10.57
N LEU A 74 4.49 18.99 -10.43
CA LEU A 74 3.11 19.49 -10.44
C LEU A 74 2.84 20.39 -11.66
N THR A 75 3.87 21.01 -12.24
CA THR A 75 3.79 21.81 -13.46
C THR A 75 3.74 20.89 -14.68
N GLY A 76 2.74 21.06 -15.54
CA GLY A 76 2.59 20.22 -16.73
C GLY A 76 1.79 18.94 -16.49
N THR A 77 0.78 18.99 -15.61
CA THR A 77 -0.44 18.20 -15.83
C THR A 77 -0.98 18.61 -17.21
N LYS A 78 -0.44 17.99 -18.27
CA LYS A 78 -0.88 18.16 -19.65
C LYS A 78 -2.39 18.11 -19.62
N GLU A 79 -3.05 19.01 -20.34
CA GLU A 79 -4.49 18.95 -20.54
C GLU A 79 -4.80 17.55 -21.09
N PHE A 80 -5.22 16.65 -20.20
CA PHE A 80 -5.70 15.35 -20.63
C PHE A 80 -7.02 15.64 -21.33
N GLU A 81 -7.19 15.16 -22.56
CA GLU A 81 -8.46 15.31 -23.29
C GLU A 81 -9.62 14.67 -22.52
N ASP A 82 -9.29 13.64 -21.74
CA ASP A 82 -10.18 12.98 -20.80
C ASP A 82 -10.31 13.78 -19.50
N PHE A 83 -11.52 14.29 -19.27
CA PHE A 83 -11.89 15.07 -18.08
C PHE A 83 -11.70 14.28 -16.78
N ASP A 84 -12.03 12.98 -16.76
CA ASP A 84 -11.91 12.15 -15.55
C ASP A 84 -10.44 11.95 -15.21
N ARG A 85 -9.60 11.74 -16.23
CA ARG A 85 -8.15 11.67 -16.08
C ARG A 85 -7.58 12.99 -15.54
N GLN A 86 -8.01 14.12 -16.09
CA GLN A 86 -7.59 15.44 -15.63
C GLN A 86 -7.97 15.66 -14.16
N GLN A 87 -9.20 15.29 -13.78
CA GLN A 87 -9.68 15.43 -12.40
C GLN A 87 -8.88 14.56 -11.43
N GLN A 88 -8.57 13.31 -11.79
CA GLN A 88 -7.76 12.42 -10.96
C GLN A 88 -6.36 12.98 -10.71
N VAL A 89 -5.73 13.52 -11.76
CA VAL A 89 -4.41 14.13 -11.68
C VAL A 89 -4.43 15.38 -10.79
N GLU A 90 -5.47 16.21 -10.91
CA GLU A 90 -5.64 17.39 -10.05
C GLU A 90 -5.85 17.01 -8.58
N LYS A 91 -6.69 16.00 -8.29
CA LYS A 91 -6.90 15.47 -6.94
C LYS A 91 -5.58 15.00 -6.31
N ALA A 92 -4.73 14.31 -7.06
CA ALA A 92 -3.42 13.90 -6.58
C ALA A 92 -2.49 15.10 -6.31
N ALA A 93 -2.48 16.10 -7.21
CA ALA A 93 -1.72 17.32 -7.01
C ALA A 93 -2.16 18.11 -5.77
N ASP A 94 -3.47 18.20 -5.55
CA ASP A 94 -4.06 18.87 -4.39
C ASP A 94 -3.73 18.17 -3.08
N PHE A 95 -3.83 16.85 -3.05
CA PHE A 95 -3.39 16.05 -1.90
C PHE A 95 -1.90 16.32 -1.56
N VAL A 96 -1.02 16.30 -2.56
CA VAL A 96 0.41 16.56 -2.36
C VAL A 96 0.67 17.98 -1.85
N LEU A 97 -0.04 18.99 -2.37
CA LEU A 97 0.05 20.37 -1.87
C LEU A 97 -0.46 20.47 -0.43
N GLY A 98 -1.54 19.76 -0.09
CA GLY A 98 -2.08 19.66 1.25
C GLY A 98 -1.07 19.06 2.25
N LEU A 99 -0.42 17.96 1.88
CA LEU A 99 0.61 17.30 2.70
C LEU A 99 1.77 18.24 3.05
N HIS A 100 2.07 19.19 2.17
CA HIS A 100 3.15 20.17 2.35
C HIS A 100 2.66 21.54 2.85
N GLN A 101 1.45 21.61 3.42
CA GLN A 101 0.87 22.83 3.99
C GLN A 101 0.80 24.00 2.99
N ARG A 102 0.67 23.67 1.70
CA ARG A 102 0.49 24.65 0.61
C ARG A 102 -0.99 24.83 0.25
N ARG A 103 -1.85 23.91 0.69
CA ARG A 103 -3.32 23.94 0.65
C ARG A 103 -3.89 23.24 1.89
N THR A 104 -5.20 23.26 2.07
CA THR A 104 -5.88 22.39 3.04
C THR A 104 -5.64 20.93 2.66
N LEU A 105 -5.25 20.11 3.64
CA LEU A 105 -5.08 18.67 3.43
C LEU A 105 -6.45 18.01 3.26
N GLY A 106 -6.68 17.41 2.10
CA GLY A 106 -7.79 16.49 1.86
C GLY A 106 -7.33 15.03 1.94
N ASP A 107 -8.28 14.12 1.74
CA ASP A 107 -8.01 12.68 1.71
C ASP A 107 -7.11 12.29 0.53
N ASN A 108 -6.37 11.20 0.70
CA ASN A 108 -5.59 10.64 -0.39
C ASN A 108 -6.54 10.04 -1.44
N PRO A 109 -6.48 10.46 -2.72
CA PRO A 109 -7.40 9.98 -3.75
C PRO A 109 -7.26 8.47 -4.07
N PHE A 110 -6.24 7.81 -3.52
CA PHE A 110 -5.96 6.39 -3.75
C PHE A 110 -6.09 5.53 -2.48
N HIS A 111 -6.72 6.04 -1.41
CA HIS A 111 -6.81 5.34 -0.14
C HIS A 111 -7.56 3.99 -0.21
N ASP A 112 -8.56 3.88 -1.08
CA ASP A 112 -9.36 2.66 -1.26
C ASP A 112 -8.74 1.64 -2.23
N LEU A 113 -7.63 1.99 -2.90
CA LEU A 113 -7.00 1.08 -3.84
C LEU A 113 -6.35 -0.11 -3.13
N SER A 114 -6.40 -1.26 -3.79
CA SER A 114 -5.70 -2.45 -3.31
C SER A 114 -4.18 -2.24 -3.31
N ARG A 115 -3.47 -2.99 -2.47
CA ARG A 115 -2.00 -2.96 -2.43
C ARG A 115 -1.39 -3.20 -3.82
N GLN A 116 -1.97 -4.12 -4.60
CA GLN A 116 -1.49 -4.44 -5.96
C GLN A 116 -1.65 -3.25 -6.93
N GLU A 117 -2.77 -2.52 -6.86
CA GLU A 117 -2.98 -1.31 -7.66
C GLU A 117 -1.97 -0.23 -7.30
N LEU A 118 -1.79 0.01 -6.00
CA LEU A 118 -0.83 0.98 -5.49
C LEU A 118 0.60 0.62 -5.92
N CYS A 119 1.00 -0.64 -5.81
CA CYS A 119 2.28 -1.15 -6.29
C CYS A 119 2.47 -0.89 -7.80
N CYS A 120 1.43 -1.13 -8.62
CA CYS A 120 1.48 -0.84 -10.05
C CYS A 120 1.66 0.66 -10.31
N MET A 121 0.93 1.53 -9.60
CA MET A 121 1.07 2.97 -9.75
C MET A 121 2.48 3.45 -9.37
N VAL A 122 3.02 2.97 -8.25
CA VAL A 122 4.30 3.41 -7.72
C VAL A 122 5.47 2.89 -8.56
N PHE A 123 5.52 1.58 -8.80
CA PHE A 123 6.73 0.90 -9.31
C PHE A 123 6.67 0.51 -10.79
N ASP A 124 5.51 0.59 -11.46
CA ASP A 124 5.47 0.36 -12.90
C ASP A 124 5.83 1.65 -13.66
N GLU A 125 7.06 1.76 -14.15
CA GLU A 125 7.49 2.92 -14.95
C GLU A 125 6.67 3.08 -16.25
N LEU A 126 6.05 2.02 -16.75
CA LEU A 126 5.19 2.06 -17.93
C LEU A 126 3.77 2.55 -17.63
N ALA A 127 3.39 2.68 -16.34
CA ALA A 127 2.11 3.25 -15.97
C ALA A 127 2.06 4.74 -16.35
N ALA A 128 0.94 5.17 -16.95
CA ALA A 128 0.67 6.56 -17.32
C ALA A 128 0.32 7.45 -16.11
N CYS A 129 1.03 7.27 -14.98
CA CYS A 129 0.89 8.04 -13.76
C CYS A 129 1.89 9.20 -13.75
N THR A 130 1.39 10.40 -13.46
CA THR A 130 2.20 11.60 -13.17
C THR A 130 3.00 11.40 -11.88
N LEU A 131 4.01 12.26 -11.64
CA LEU A 131 4.81 12.19 -10.42
C LEU A 131 3.96 12.43 -9.16
N ALA A 132 3.00 13.35 -9.22
CA ALA A 132 2.06 13.62 -8.13
C ALA A 132 1.24 12.39 -7.78
N GLU A 133 0.71 11.67 -8.78
CA GLU A 133 -0.07 10.46 -8.54
C GLU A 133 0.77 9.33 -7.99
N ARG A 134 2.00 9.14 -8.51
CA ARG A 134 2.93 8.13 -7.98
C ARG A 134 3.26 8.42 -6.52
N PHE A 135 3.47 9.69 -6.18
CA PHE A 135 3.75 10.11 -4.81
C PHE A 135 2.54 9.89 -3.89
N ALA A 136 1.33 10.26 -4.34
CA ALA A 136 0.09 10.03 -3.59
C ALA A 136 -0.18 8.52 -3.41
N ALA A 137 0.01 7.70 -4.45
CA ALA A 137 -0.12 6.26 -4.36
C ALA A 137 0.92 5.65 -3.41
N TRP A 138 2.15 6.16 -3.39
CA TRP A 138 3.16 5.75 -2.43
C TRP A 138 2.78 6.09 -0.99
N GLN A 139 2.18 7.25 -0.76
CA GLN A 139 1.66 7.63 0.56
C GLN A 139 0.51 6.71 1.01
N ALA A 140 -0.39 6.32 0.09
CA ALA A 140 -1.45 5.37 0.38
C ALA A 140 -0.88 3.97 0.68
N LEU A 141 0.09 3.50 -0.12
CA LEU A 141 0.77 2.22 0.09
C LEU A 141 1.45 2.17 1.45
N ARG A 142 2.22 3.22 1.78
CA ARG A 142 2.89 3.35 3.08
C ARG A 142 1.89 3.38 4.23
N HIS A 143 0.78 4.11 4.09
CA HIS A 143 -0.25 4.18 5.13
C HIS A 143 -0.88 2.81 5.38
N ARG A 144 -1.26 2.10 4.31
CA ARG A 144 -1.81 0.74 4.37
C ARG A 144 -0.85 -0.22 5.06
N ASP A 145 0.42 -0.27 4.61
CA ASP A 145 1.43 -1.14 5.21
C ASP A 145 1.68 -0.75 6.69
N SER A 146 1.64 0.55 7.04
CA SER A 146 1.78 1.01 8.42
C SER A 146 0.63 0.54 9.32
N LEU A 147 -0.62 0.62 8.85
CA LEU A 147 -1.78 0.13 9.58
C LEU A 147 -1.67 -1.39 9.83
N TYR A 148 -1.28 -2.15 8.80
CA TYR A 148 -1.02 -3.58 8.94
C TYR A 148 0.02 -3.86 10.03
N PHE A 149 1.18 -3.19 9.99
CA PHE A 149 2.24 -3.41 10.99
C PHE A 149 1.87 -2.92 12.39
N ILE A 150 1.11 -1.84 12.54
CA ILE A 150 0.60 -1.40 13.83
C ILE A 150 -0.26 -2.50 14.46
N SER A 151 -1.19 -3.06 13.69
CA SER A 151 -2.07 -4.15 14.13
C SER A 151 -1.27 -5.43 14.41
N LEU A 152 -0.33 -5.79 13.52
CA LEU A 152 0.51 -6.97 13.69
C LEU A 152 1.39 -6.88 14.95
N ILE A 153 2.05 -5.74 15.19
CA ILE A 153 2.87 -5.53 16.40
C ILE A 153 2.01 -5.54 17.66
N ALA A 154 0.77 -5.01 17.59
CA ALA A 154 -0.15 -5.05 18.72
C ALA A 154 -0.49 -6.49 19.16
N THR A 155 -0.45 -7.47 18.26
CA THR A 155 -0.60 -8.91 18.62
C THR A 155 0.50 -9.43 19.55
N THR A 156 1.57 -8.67 19.76
CA THR A 156 2.70 -9.08 20.60
C THR A 156 2.69 -8.44 21.99
N ARG A 157 1.72 -7.57 22.26
CA ARG A 157 1.62 -6.84 23.53
C ARG A 157 1.03 -7.73 24.61
N HIS A 158 1.63 -7.69 25.80
CA HIS A 158 1.14 -8.42 26.98
C HIS A 158 0.93 -9.93 26.77
N THR A 159 1.66 -10.53 25.82
CA THR A 159 1.63 -11.96 25.51
C THR A 159 3.02 -12.48 25.18
N VAL A 160 3.21 -13.78 25.40
CA VAL A 160 4.41 -14.52 24.94
C VAL A 160 4.21 -15.10 23.55
N GLU A 161 3.00 -15.06 23.00
CA GLU A 161 2.70 -15.54 21.65
C GLU A 161 3.49 -14.75 20.59
N ARG A 162 4.35 -15.44 19.83
CA ARG A 162 5.09 -14.83 18.70
C ARG A 162 4.83 -15.49 17.34
N ARG A 163 4.14 -16.64 17.28
CA ARG A 163 3.86 -17.32 16.00
C ARG A 163 3.07 -16.40 15.07
N LEU A 164 2.05 -15.71 15.60
CA LEU A 164 1.21 -14.81 14.82
C LEU A 164 2.00 -13.65 14.16
N VAL A 165 2.95 -13.04 14.88
CA VAL A 165 3.79 -11.98 14.30
C VAL A 165 4.74 -12.52 13.25
N PHE A 166 5.38 -13.68 13.46
CA PHE A 166 6.27 -14.26 12.46
C PHE A 166 5.53 -14.75 11.21
N THR A 167 4.35 -15.34 11.38
CA THR A 167 3.46 -15.69 10.26
C THR A 167 3.10 -14.44 9.45
N GLY A 168 2.65 -13.36 10.11
CA GLY A 168 2.33 -12.12 9.41
C GLY A 168 3.54 -11.48 8.71
N LEU A 169 4.73 -11.49 9.33
CA LEU A 169 5.95 -11.00 8.69
C LEU A 169 6.30 -11.78 7.41
N LEU A 170 6.13 -13.10 7.43
CA LEU A 170 6.36 -13.96 6.27
C LEU A 170 5.31 -13.73 5.18
N GLU A 171 4.02 -13.71 5.54
CA GLU A 171 2.92 -13.42 4.61
C GLU A 171 3.13 -12.07 3.91
N HIS A 172 3.45 -11.01 4.66
CA HIS A 172 3.70 -9.70 4.10
C HIS A 172 4.92 -9.71 3.18
N PHE A 173 6.05 -10.29 3.62
CA PHE A 173 7.27 -10.37 2.82
C PHE A 173 7.05 -11.12 1.49
N ASP A 174 6.29 -12.20 1.51
CA ASP A 174 5.98 -13.00 0.32
C ASP A 174 5.04 -12.27 -0.65
N ALA A 175 4.24 -11.32 -0.15
CA ALA A 175 3.37 -10.46 -0.96
C ALA A 175 4.08 -9.22 -1.55
N LEU A 176 5.33 -8.95 -1.16
CA LEU A 176 6.12 -7.83 -1.69
C LEU A 176 6.53 -8.04 -3.14
N LEU A 177 6.62 -6.94 -3.91
CA LEU A 177 7.28 -6.95 -5.21
C LEU A 177 8.78 -7.28 -5.08
N PRO A 178 9.43 -7.83 -6.13
CA PRO A 178 10.88 -8.06 -6.09
C PRO A 178 11.71 -6.80 -5.77
N ILE A 179 11.30 -5.62 -6.25
CA ILE A 179 11.96 -4.35 -5.89
C ILE A 179 11.84 -4.03 -4.39
N GLU A 180 10.72 -4.35 -3.76
CA GLU A 180 10.50 -4.14 -2.33
C GLU A 180 11.29 -5.18 -1.50
N GLN A 181 11.37 -6.43 -1.95
CA GLN A 181 12.20 -7.46 -1.29
C GLN A 181 13.70 -7.16 -1.38
N SER A 182 14.13 -6.40 -2.42
CA SER A 182 15.55 -6.13 -2.68
C SER A 182 16.26 -5.37 -1.57
N ILE A 183 15.54 -4.61 -0.73
CA ILE A 183 16.14 -3.84 0.37
C ILE A 183 16.30 -4.64 1.67
N TYR A 184 15.67 -5.81 1.79
CA TYR A 184 15.78 -6.65 2.99
C TYR A 184 17.09 -7.42 3.00
N PRO A 185 17.75 -7.64 4.15
CA PRO A 185 18.99 -8.41 4.22
C PRO A 185 18.89 -9.78 3.52
N LEU A 186 20.02 -10.25 2.97
CA LEU A 186 20.08 -11.59 2.37
C LEU A 186 19.66 -12.65 3.39
N GLY A 187 18.72 -13.52 2.98
CA GLY A 187 18.18 -14.56 3.86
C GLY A 187 17.16 -14.07 4.89
N TYR A 188 16.64 -12.84 4.79
CA TYR A 188 15.61 -12.30 5.69
C TYR A 188 14.43 -13.25 5.87
N ARG A 189 13.81 -13.73 4.77
CA ARG A 189 12.70 -14.69 4.82
C ARG A 189 13.05 -15.95 5.62
N ARG A 190 14.23 -16.53 5.37
CA ARG A 190 14.71 -17.71 6.09
C ARG A 190 14.94 -17.43 7.57
N ALA A 191 15.44 -16.24 7.91
CA ALA A 191 15.59 -15.85 9.31
C ALA A 191 14.22 -15.76 10.02
N GLN A 192 13.21 -15.16 9.38
CA GLN A 192 11.84 -15.12 9.93
C GLN A 192 11.22 -16.53 10.07
N GLN A 193 11.41 -17.40 9.08
CA GLN A 193 10.97 -18.79 9.16
C GLN A 193 11.62 -19.52 10.33
N ASN A 194 12.94 -19.39 10.52
CA ASN A 194 13.63 -20.00 11.64
C ASN A 194 13.11 -19.50 13.00
N HIS A 195 12.62 -18.26 13.08
CA HIS A 195 11.97 -17.76 14.29
C HIS A 195 10.59 -18.40 14.50
N LEU A 196 9.77 -18.51 13.45
CA LEU A 196 8.48 -19.20 13.51
C LEU A 196 8.66 -20.67 13.92
N ASP A 197 9.58 -21.40 13.28
CA ASP A 197 9.84 -22.81 13.55
C ASP A 197 10.21 -23.06 15.02
N ARG A 198 10.96 -22.13 15.64
CA ARG A 198 11.30 -22.21 17.07
C ARG A 198 10.10 -22.03 17.97
N GLU A 199 9.22 -21.08 17.66
CA GLU A 199 8.00 -20.87 18.43
C GLU A 199 7.03 -22.05 18.27
N GLU A 200 6.93 -22.63 17.08
CA GLU A 200 6.11 -23.81 16.83
C GLU A 200 6.67 -25.07 17.50
N ALA A 201 8.00 -25.20 17.61
CA ALA A 201 8.60 -26.28 18.38
C ALA A 201 8.28 -26.20 19.89
N LEU A 202 8.07 -24.99 20.42
CA LEU A 202 7.74 -24.77 21.84
C LEU A 202 6.24 -24.88 22.13
N TYR A 203 5.40 -24.33 21.26
CA TYR A 203 3.97 -24.14 21.52
C TYR A 203 3.05 -24.91 20.58
N GLY A 204 3.61 -25.70 19.66
CA GLY A 204 2.90 -26.34 18.56
C GLY A 204 2.63 -25.39 17.39
N ARG A 205 2.15 -25.95 16.29
CA ARG A 205 1.75 -25.18 15.11
C ARG A 205 0.52 -24.32 15.40
N LEU A 206 0.52 -23.08 14.92
CA LEU A 206 -0.64 -22.19 15.00
C LEU A 206 -1.50 -22.36 13.75
N GLU A 207 -2.65 -23.00 13.89
CA GLU A 207 -3.61 -23.18 12.79
C GLU A 207 -4.57 -21.98 12.76
N LEU A 208 -4.54 -21.23 11.65
CA LEU A 208 -5.39 -20.07 11.42
C LEU A 208 -6.41 -20.38 10.31
N PRO A 209 -7.68 -19.97 10.45
CA PRO A 209 -8.70 -20.23 9.43
C PRO A 209 -8.56 -19.34 8.19
N LYS A 210 -7.78 -18.26 8.30
CA LYS A 210 -7.53 -17.23 7.28
C LYS A 210 -6.09 -16.73 7.42
N THR A 211 -5.63 -15.97 6.44
CA THR A 211 -4.33 -15.29 6.54
C THR A 211 -4.33 -14.28 7.70
N VAL A 212 -3.15 -13.96 8.22
CA VAL A 212 -3.02 -12.93 9.27
C VAL A 212 -3.52 -11.59 8.77
N SER A 213 -3.28 -11.25 7.50
CA SER A 213 -3.83 -10.04 6.88
C SER A 213 -5.36 -9.99 6.93
N GLU A 214 -6.06 -11.03 6.48
CA GLU A 214 -7.53 -11.07 6.53
C GLU A 214 -8.05 -11.00 7.98
N LEU A 215 -7.40 -11.70 8.91
CA LEU A 215 -7.79 -11.65 10.31
C LEU A 215 -7.64 -10.25 10.91
N LEU A 216 -6.58 -9.52 10.58
CA LEU A 216 -6.36 -8.16 11.07
C LEU A 216 -7.26 -7.11 10.38
N GLU A 217 -7.81 -7.42 9.21
CA GLU A 217 -8.83 -6.59 8.56
C GLU A 217 -10.21 -6.80 9.21
N GLU A 218 -10.52 -8.01 9.67
CA GLU A 218 -11.84 -8.35 10.25
C GLU A 218 -11.92 -8.17 11.76
N HIS A 219 -10.79 -8.27 12.47
CA HIS A 219 -10.77 -8.38 13.92
C HIS A 219 -9.65 -7.58 14.59
N THR A 220 -9.86 -7.23 15.86
CA THR A 220 -8.81 -6.58 16.66
C THR A 220 -7.72 -7.58 17.04
N PRO A 221 -6.46 -7.13 17.24
CA PRO A 221 -5.37 -7.98 17.69
C PRO A 221 -5.70 -8.80 18.95
N ASP A 222 -6.33 -8.17 19.95
CA ASP A 222 -6.74 -8.83 21.19
C ASP A 222 -7.78 -9.93 20.95
N TRP A 223 -8.69 -9.72 20.00
CA TRP A 223 -9.69 -10.70 19.64
C TRP A 223 -9.03 -11.93 19.00
N ILE A 224 -8.11 -11.72 18.06
CA ILE A 224 -7.38 -12.81 17.39
C ILE A 224 -6.63 -13.66 18.42
N LEU A 225 -5.90 -13.00 19.34
CA LEU A 225 -5.15 -13.68 20.38
C LEU A 225 -6.04 -14.56 21.27
N LYS A 226 -7.19 -14.03 21.72
CA LYS A 226 -8.13 -14.76 22.59
C LYS A 226 -8.77 -15.96 21.90
N ASN A 227 -9.04 -15.87 20.60
CA ASN A 227 -9.79 -16.90 19.88
C ASN A 227 -8.90 -17.97 19.24
N PHE A 228 -7.66 -17.63 18.84
CA PHE A 228 -6.80 -18.56 18.10
C PHE A 228 -5.49 -18.90 18.81
N CYS A 229 -4.95 -18.01 19.65
CA CYS A 229 -3.62 -18.19 20.22
C CYS A 229 -3.60 -18.65 21.68
N MET A 230 -4.72 -18.53 22.40
CA MET A 230 -4.81 -19.09 23.75
C MET A 230 -4.97 -20.61 23.66
N SER A 231 -3.90 -21.34 23.98
CA SER A 231 -3.98 -22.77 24.23
C SER A 231 -5.06 -23.02 25.28
N LYS A 232 -6.00 -23.93 25.01
CA LYS A 232 -6.69 -24.64 26.09
C LYS A 232 -5.60 -25.24 26.96
N ALA A 233 -5.36 -24.66 28.13
CA ALA A 233 -4.64 -25.38 29.16
C ALA A 233 -5.45 -26.67 29.36
N ALA A 234 -4.89 -27.80 28.93
CA ALA A 234 -5.34 -29.09 29.41
C ALA A 234 -5.11 -29.04 30.91
N VAL A 235 -6.19 -28.80 31.64
CA VAL A 235 -6.25 -29.05 33.07
C VAL A 235 -6.31 -30.57 33.16
N ASP A 236 -5.16 -31.18 33.38
CA ASP A 236 -5.07 -32.55 33.92
C ASP A 236 -5.55 -32.56 35.37
#